data_AF-A0A1R4FKP3-F1
#
_entry.id   AF-A0A1R4FKP3-F1
#
_cell.length_a   1.000
_cell.length_b   1.000
_cell.length_c   1.000
_cell.angle_alpha   90.00
_cell.angle_beta   90.00
_cell.angle_gamma   90.00
#
_symmetry.space_group_name_H-M   'P 1'
#
loop_
_entity.id
_entity.type
_entity.pdbx_description
1 polymer ?
#
loop_
_entity_poly.entity_id
_entity_poly.type
_entity_poly.pdbx_seq_one_letter_code
_entity_poly.pdbx_strand_id
1 'polypeptide(L)'
;MTTGETQGVAPASDCQRAKRELEEYIHGELCAADAGDIRRHLETCDDCNAEHTVGVTLTNALKGACKEAAPEELRDSIMNALRRAQAEHQG
;
A
#
# COMPACT_ATOMS: atom_id res chain seq x y z
N MET A 1 38.20 11.97 -2.49
CA MET A 1 36.88 12.60 -2.27
C MET A 1 35.86 11.61 -2.79
N THR A 2 34.99 11.16 -1.89
CA THR A 2 34.16 9.95 -1.98
C THR A 2 32.89 10.17 -2.80
N THR A 3 32.56 9.19 -3.66
CA THR A 3 31.22 8.63 -4.01
C THR A 3 30.10 9.59 -4.48
N GLY A 4 29.24 9.25 -5.44
CA GLY A 4 28.86 7.91 -5.86
C GLY A 4 28.15 7.83 -7.22
N GLU A 5 28.24 6.63 -7.77
CA GLU A 5 27.48 6.11 -8.90
C GLU A 5 25.98 6.23 -8.65
N THR A 6 25.25 6.86 -9.57
CA THR A 6 23.81 6.68 -9.71
C THR A 6 23.56 5.39 -10.48
N GLN A 7 23.40 4.27 -9.76
CA GLN A 7 22.77 3.06 -10.28
C GLN A 7 21.26 3.28 -10.44
N GLY A 8 20.65 2.73 -11.50
CA GLY A 8 19.25 2.28 -11.45
C GLY A 8 18.17 3.08 -12.18
N VAL A 9 18.37 3.52 -13.43
CA VAL A 9 17.22 3.94 -14.27
C VAL A 9 16.56 2.68 -14.87
N ALA A 10 15.47 2.22 -14.25
CA ALA A 10 14.51 1.33 -14.89
C ALA A 10 13.94 2.00 -16.16
N PRO A 11 13.57 1.25 -17.22
CA PRO A 11 13.10 1.84 -18.47
C PRO A 11 11.82 2.67 -18.21
N ALA A 12 11.73 3.85 -18.81
CA ALA A 12 10.65 4.82 -18.59
C ALA A 12 9.21 4.26 -18.71
N SER A 13 9.04 3.13 -19.40
CA SER A 13 7.77 2.40 -19.51
C SER A 13 7.29 1.81 -18.18
N ASP A 14 8.19 1.37 -17.30
CA ASP A 14 7.83 0.79 -16.01
C ASP A 14 7.41 1.86 -15.00
N CYS A 15 8.08 3.02 -14.96
CA CYS A 15 7.65 4.14 -14.13
C CYS A 15 6.28 4.68 -14.56
N GLN A 16 6.02 4.78 -15.87
CA GLN A 16 4.71 5.23 -16.37
C GLN A 16 3.58 4.27 -16.00
N ARG A 17 3.84 2.96 -16.09
CA ARG A 17 2.89 1.93 -15.62
C ARG A 17 2.68 2.05 -14.11
N ALA A 18 3.75 2.07 -13.33
CA ALA A 18 3.67 2.14 -11.88
C ALA A 18 2.89 3.37 -11.42
N LYS A 19 3.14 4.56 -12.01
CA LYS A 19 2.41 5.79 -11.69
C LYS A 19 0.92 5.71 -12.06
N ARG A 20 0.57 5.07 -13.18
CA ARG A 20 -0.83 4.89 -13.59
C ARG A 20 -1.59 3.99 -12.62
N GLU A 21 -0.95 2.92 -12.15
CA GLU A 21 -1.58 1.90 -11.30
C GLU A 21 -1.37 2.17 -9.79
N LEU A 22 -0.74 3.30 -9.44
CA LEU A 22 -0.28 3.57 -8.07
C LEU A 22 -1.44 3.79 -7.10
N GLU A 23 -2.52 4.43 -7.54
CA GLU A 23 -3.70 4.67 -6.72
C GLU A 23 -4.42 3.36 -6.39
N GLU A 24 -4.61 2.49 -7.39
CA GLU A 24 -5.18 1.16 -7.24
C GLU A 24 -4.32 0.29 -6.31
N TYR A 25 -2.99 0.42 -6.40
CA TYR A 25 -2.06 -0.21 -5.45
C TYR A 25 -2.24 0.30 -4.02
N ILE A 26 -2.32 1.63 -3.81
CA ILE A 26 -2.53 2.25 -2.50
C ILE A 26 -3.85 1.80 -1.85
N HIS A 27 -4.88 1.58 -2.65
CA HIS A 27 -6.19 1.14 -2.18
C HIS A 27 -6.34 -0.39 -2.10
N GLY A 28 -5.35 -1.16 -2.58
CA GLY A 28 -5.35 -2.61 -2.53
C GLY A 28 -6.29 -3.26 -3.55
N GLU A 29 -6.53 -2.58 -4.67
CA GLU A 29 -7.51 -2.98 -5.70
C GLU A 29 -6.88 -3.76 -6.86
N LEU A 30 -5.55 -3.94 -6.82
CA LEU A 30 -4.82 -4.73 -7.82
C LEU A 30 -4.82 -6.22 -7.50
N CYS A 31 -4.68 -7.03 -8.55
CA CYS A 31 -4.43 -8.46 -8.37
C CYS A 31 -3.02 -8.68 -7.76
N ALA A 32 -2.81 -9.86 -7.16
CA ALA A 32 -1.56 -10.15 -6.46
C ALA A 32 -0.30 -10.05 -7.34
N ALA A 33 -0.42 -10.35 -8.63
CA ALA A 33 0.69 -10.25 -9.58
C ALA A 33 1.08 -8.78 -9.83
N ASP A 34 0.11 -7.94 -10.19
CA ASP A 34 0.34 -6.51 -10.49
C ASP A 34 0.82 -5.74 -9.26
N ALA A 35 0.23 -6.02 -8.09
CA ALA A 35 0.71 -5.48 -6.82
C ALA A 35 2.15 -5.91 -6.50
N GLY A 36 2.54 -7.13 -6.91
CA GLY A 36 3.91 -7.61 -6.78
C GLY A 36 4.90 -6.89 -7.69
N ASP A 37 4.48 -6.56 -8.91
CA ASP A 37 5.27 -5.76 -9.85
C ASP A 37 5.51 -4.34 -9.34
N ILE A 38 4.46 -3.66 -8.87
CA ILE A 38 4.57 -2.30 -8.33
C ILE A 38 5.44 -2.29 -7.08
N ARG A 39 5.24 -3.22 -6.14
CA ARG A 39 6.08 -3.30 -4.94
C ARG A 39 7.57 -3.40 -5.27
N ARG A 40 7.93 -4.30 -6.19
CA ARG A 40 9.31 -4.47 -6.65
C ARG A 40 9.86 -3.20 -7.31
N HIS A 41 9.01 -2.46 -8.03
CA HIS A 41 9.40 -1.18 -8.60
C HIS A 41 9.66 -0.12 -7.52
N LEU A 42 8.79 -0.01 -6.51
CA LEU A 42 8.92 0.95 -5.40
C LEU A 42 10.17 0.70 -4.54
N GLU A 43 10.70 -0.53 -4.51
CA GLU A 43 11.96 -0.88 -3.84
C GLU A 43 13.20 -0.33 -4.54
N THR A 44 13.09 0.03 -5.83
CA THR A 44 14.24 0.39 -6.68
C THR A 44 14.12 1.76 -7.34
N CYS A 45 12.97 2.42 -7.24
CA CYS A 45 12.71 3.72 -7.86
C CYS A 45 12.27 4.75 -6.83
N ASP A 46 13.19 5.66 -6.47
CA ASP A 46 12.93 6.73 -5.51
C ASP A 46 11.79 7.67 -5.94
N ASP A 47 11.70 7.98 -7.24
CA ASP A 47 10.65 8.85 -7.78
C ASP A 47 9.25 8.25 -7.54
N CYS A 48 9.05 6.97 -7.87
CA CYS A 48 7.76 6.31 -7.65
C CYS A 48 7.49 6.07 -6.17
N ASN A 49 8.54 5.85 -5.35
CA ASN A 49 8.41 5.75 -3.90
C ASN A 49 7.97 7.07 -3.25
N ALA A 50 8.49 8.20 -3.73
CA ALA A 50 8.08 9.53 -3.28
C ALA A 50 6.59 9.78 -3.59
N GLU A 51 6.13 9.47 -4.81
CA GLU A 51 4.72 9.59 -5.21
C GLU A 51 3.82 8.69 -4.34
N HIS A 52 4.25 7.44 -4.10
CA HIS A 52 3.55 6.50 -3.24
C HIS A 52 3.41 7.06 -1.81
N THR A 53 4.48 7.62 -1.27
CA THR A 53 4.50 8.23 0.06
C THR A 53 3.52 9.39 0.16
N VAL A 54 3.47 10.26 -0.86
CA VAL A 54 2.50 11.37 -0.92
C VAL A 54 1.06 10.82 -0.94
N GLY A 55 0.77 9.84 -1.80
CA GLY A 55 -0.57 9.25 -1.91
C GLY A 55 -1.04 8.56 -0.62
N VAL A 56 -0.17 7.79 0.04
CA VAL A 56 -0.47 7.17 1.34
C VAL A 56 -0.69 8.24 2.42
N THR A 57 0.14 9.29 2.44
CA THR A 57 0.01 10.39 3.42
C THR A 57 -1.32 11.10 3.26
N LEU A 58 -1.71 11.43 2.03
CA LEU A 58 -3.00 12.06 1.74
C LEU A 58 -4.17 11.15 2.14
N THR A 59 -4.12 9.87 1.77
CA THR A 59 -5.13 8.88 2.12
C THR A 59 -5.31 8.77 3.64
N ASN A 60 -4.21 8.76 4.39
CA ASN A 60 -4.25 8.69 5.85
C ASN A 60 -4.76 10.00 6.48
N ALA A 61 -4.42 11.16 5.93
CA ALA A 61 -4.94 12.45 6.38
C ALA A 61 -6.47 12.53 6.21
N LEU A 62 -6.99 12.07 5.07
CA LEU A 62 -8.43 12.00 4.82
C LEU A 62 -9.14 11.02 5.76
N LYS A 63 -8.57 9.81 5.94
CA LYS A 63 -9.10 8.82 6.90
C LYS A 63 -9.14 9.36 8.33
N GLY A 64 -8.11 10.09 8.76
CA GLY A 64 -8.07 10.71 10.09
C GLY A 64 -9.04 11.87 10.28
N ALA A 65 -9.39 12.58 9.20
CA ALA A 65 -10.40 13.62 9.22
C ALA A 65 -11.84 13.07 9.25
N CYS A 66 -12.04 11.83 8.79
CA CYS A 66 -13.33 11.15 8.85
C CYS A 66 -13.64 10.73 10.31
N LYS A 67 -14.71 11.30 10.88
CA LYS A 67 -15.13 11.05 12.28
C LYS A 67 -16.25 10.01 12.41
N GLU A 68 -16.64 9.37 11.32
CA GLU A 68 -17.64 8.30 11.37
C GLU A 68 -17.01 7.02 11.92
N ALA A 69 -17.16 6.84 13.24
CA ALA A 69 -16.80 5.60 13.89
C ALA A 69 -17.86 4.53 13.56
N ALA A 70 -17.42 3.33 13.18
CA ALA A 70 -18.31 2.19 13.04
C ALA A 70 -19.06 1.92 14.37
N PRO A 71 -20.33 1.49 14.33
CA PRO A 71 -21.07 1.14 15.54
C PRO A 71 -20.31 0.12 16.39
N GLU A 72 -20.28 0.35 17.71
CA GLU A 72 -19.53 -0.49 18.66
C GLU A 72 -19.94 -1.97 18.58
N GLU A 73 -21.24 -2.23 18.46
CA GLU A 73 -21.80 -3.57 18.32
C GLU A 73 -21.24 -4.32 17.10
N LEU A 74 -21.10 -3.62 15.96
CA LEU A 74 -20.55 -4.21 14.74
C LEU A 74 -19.06 -4.51 14.92
N ARG A 75 -18.31 -3.59 15.54
CA ARG A 75 -16.89 -3.78 15.85
C ARG A 75 -16.69 -5.01 16.73
N ASP A 76 -17.47 -5.13 17.79
CA ASP A 76 -17.37 -6.24 18.74
C ASP A 76 -17.74 -7.58 18.09
N SER A 77 -18.79 -7.58 17.26
CA SER A 77 -19.20 -8.74 16.48
C SER A 77 -18.06 -9.24 15.58
N ILE A 78 -17.43 -8.34 14.81
CA ILE A 78 -16.30 -8.67 13.92
C ILE A 78 -15.10 -9.18 14.73
N MET A 79 -14.73 -8.49 15.81
CA MET A 79 -13.57 -8.88 16.63
C MET A 79 -13.76 -10.25 17.27
N ASN A 80 -14.98 -10.59 17.69
CA ASN A 80 -15.30 -11.92 18.22
C ASN A 80 -15.21 -13.00 17.13
N ALA A 81 -15.71 -12.73 15.92
CA ALA A 81 -15.59 -13.65 14.80
C ALA A 81 -14.13 -13.92 14.42
N LEU A 82 -13.28 -12.87 14.38
CA LEU A 82 -11.85 -13.01 14.09
C LEU A 82 -11.12 -13.87 15.13
N ARG A 83 -11.38 -13.63 16.43
CA ARG A 83 -10.77 -14.44 17.51
C ARG A 83 -11.14 -15.91 17.41
N ARG A 84 -12.40 -16.23 17.08
CA ARG A 84 -12.86 -17.61 16.89
C ARG A 84 -12.13 -18.28 15.73
N ALA A 85 -12.08 -17.63 14.57
CA ALA A 85 -11.38 -18.16 13.40
C ALA A 85 -9.89 -18.38 13.66
N GLN A 86 -9.24 -17.53 14.46
CA GLN A 86 -7.84 -17.70 14.86
C GLN A 86 -7.64 -18.91 15.79
N ALA A 87 -8.54 -19.11 16.76
CA ALA A 87 -8.48 -20.26 17.65
C ALA A 87 -8.68 -21.60 16.90
N GLU A 88 -9.55 -21.61 15.89
CA GLU A 88 -9.81 -22.78 15.04
C GLU A 88 -8.61 -23.18 14.16
N HIS A 89 -7.75 -22.22 13.77
CA HIS A 89 -6.54 -22.51 12.98
C HIS A 89 -5.30 -22.84 13.83
N GLN A 90 -5.34 -22.60 15.14
CA GLN A 90 -4.22 -22.80 16.06
C GLN A 90 -4.31 -24.11 16.87
N GLY A 91 -5.39 -24.89 16.70
CA GLY A 91 -5.57 -26.22 17.29
C GLY A 91 -5.51 -27.32 16.23
#